data_AF-A0A1F7GFQ6-F1
#
_entry.id   AF-A0A1F7GFQ6-F1
#
_cell.length_a   1.000
_cell.length_b   1.000
_cell.length_c   1.000
_cell.angle_alpha   90.00
_cell.angle_beta   90.00
_cell.angle_gamma   90.00
#
_symmetry.space_group_name_H-M   'P 1'
#
loop_
_entity.id
_entity.type
_entity.pdbx_description
1 polymer ?
#
loop_
_entity_poly.entity_id
_entity_poly.type
_entity_poly.pdbx_seq_one_letter_code
_entity_poly.pdbx_strand_id
1 'polypeptide(L)'
;MICKNCKKVNSDDARFCIHCGSDLSNSNVAVEEGSVDKYFAEKKSAFIEEAKSLADSEMKQGIIWFVIALVITFGSYLFTSEGGTYYVFWGAMIYGIYRLIRGFWYKLNPESLLQKAEKEAKKDK
;
A
#
# COMPACT_ATOMS: atom_id res chain seq x y z
N MET A 1 -22.12 8.22 -39.71
CA MET A 1 -21.98 9.66 -39.39
C MET A 1 -20.68 10.24 -39.96
N ILE A 2 -20.62 11.52 -40.32
CA ILE A 2 -19.41 12.17 -40.86
C ILE A 2 -18.65 12.88 -39.74
N CYS A 3 -17.35 12.59 -39.60
CA CYS A 3 -16.49 13.23 -38.61
C CYS A 3 -16.32 14.73 -38.90
N LYS A 4 -16.60 15.60 -37.92
CA LYS A 4 -16.44 17.06 -38.06
C LYS A 4 -14.99 17.52 -38.18
N ASN A 5 -14.03 16.73 -37.68
CA ASN A 5 -12.61 17.06 -37.70
C ASN A 5 -11.94 16.67 -39.03
N CYS A 6 -12.01 15.39 -39.43
CA CYS A 6 -11.31 14.88 -40.62
C CYS A 6 -12.21 14.62 -41.84
N LYS A 7 -13.53 14.84 -41.73
CA LYS A 7 -14.54 14.69 -42.79
C LYS A 7 -14.72 13.28 -43.37
N LYS A 8 -14.15 12.25 -42.74
CA LYS A 8 -14.33 10.85 -43.15
C LYS A 8 -15.62 10.24 -42.57
N VAL A 9 -16.15 9.24 -43.28
CA VAL A 9 -17.37 8.52 -42.91
C VAL A 9 -17.02 7.48 -41.83
N ASN A 10 -17.84 7.43 -40.78
CA ASN A 10 -17.72 6.51 -39.65
C ASN A 10 -19.07 5.82 -39.42
N SER A 11 -19.07 4.68 -38.73
CA SER A 11 -20.30 4.00 -38.30
C SER A 11 -21.16 4.92 -37.42
N ASP A 12 -22.48 4.75 -37.45
CA ASP A 12 -23.43 5.60 -36.71
C ASP A 12 -23.40 5.38 -35.18
N ASP A 13 -22.87 4.23 -34.75
CA ASP A 13 -22.62 3.86 -33.34
C ASP A 13 -21.17 4.14 -32.89
N ALA A 14 -20.32 4.68 -33.77
CA ALA A 14 -18.91 4.88 -33.46
C ALA A 14 -18.71 6.04 -32.47
N ARG A 15 -18.19 5.72 -31.28
CA ARG A 15 -17.85 6.72 -30.24
C ARG A 15 -16.65 7.60 -30.62
N PHE A 16 -15.66 7.04 -31.32
CA PHE A 16 -14.48 7.77 -31.80
C PHE A 16 -14.31 7.59 -33.31
N CYS A 17 -13.73 8.59 -33.96
CA CYS A 17 -13.41 8.51 -35.39
C CYS A 17 -12.28 7.50 -35.62
N ILE A 18 -12.49 6.52 -36.52
CA ILE A 18 -11.50 5.46 -36.79
C ILE A 18 -10.27 5.95 -37.55
N HIS A 19 -10.29 7.20 -38.04
CA HIS A 19 -9.22 7.75 -38.86
C HIS A 19 -8.36 8.80 -38.15
N CYS A 20 -8.95 9.60 -37.26
CA CYS A 20 -8.21 10.65 -36.55
C CYS A 20 -8.36 10.61 -35.03
N GLY A 21 -9.18 9.69 -34.50
CA GLY A 21 -9.37 9.51 -33.06
C GLY A 21 -10.26 10.55 -32.38
N SER A 22 -10.81 11.54 -33.09
CA SER A 22 -11.70 12.54 -32.48
C SER A 22 -12.99 11.91 -31.96
N ASP A 23 -13.44 12.32 -30.77
CA ASP A 23 -14.73 11.91 -30.22
C ASP A 23 -15.88 12.35 -31.14
N LEU A 24 -16.75 11.40 -31.48
CA LEU A 24 -17.93 11.59 -32.31
C LEU A 24 -19.21 11.65 -31.46
N SER A 25 -19.14 11.16 -30.22
CA SER A 25 -20.19 11.29 -29.24
C SER A 25 -20.14 12.67 -28.60
N ASN A 26 -21.09 13.51 -28.99
CA ASN A 26 -21.32 14.80 -28.34
C ASN A 26 -22.02 14.60 -26.98
N SER A 27 -21.52 13.65 -26.17
CA SER A 27 -21.82 13.67 -24.75
C SER A 27 -20.96 14.77 -24.18
N ASN A 28 -21.58 15.93 -23.92
CA ASN A 28 -21.10 16.87 -22.91
C ASN A 28 -21.16 16.12 -21.56
N VAL A 29 -20.26 15.15 -21.37
CA VAL A 29 -19.77 14.87 -20.04
C VAL A 29 -19.03 16.14 -19.72
N ALA A 30 -19.69 17.04 -18.99
CA ALA A 30 -19.00 18.11 -18.30
C ALA A 30 -17.93 17.39 -17.46
N VAL A 31 -16.73 17.32 -18.01
CA VAL A 31 -15.54 17.01 -17.23
C VAL A 31 -15.42 18.24 -16.36
N GLU A 32 -16.06 18.19 -15.19
CA GLU A 32 -15.81 19.13 -14.12
C GLU A 32 -14.29 19.16 -13.96
N GLU A 33 -13.64 20.26 -14.35
CA GLU A 33 -12.21 20.46 -14.14
C GLU A 33 -11.94 20.24 -12.64
N GLY A 34 -11.15 19.21 -12.32
CA GLY A 34 -10.90 18.76 -10.95
C GLY A 34 -11.60 17.45 -10.53
N SER A 35 -12.51 16.89 -11.33
CA SER A 35 -13.09 15.56 -11.10
C SER A 35 -12.04 14.43 -11.13
N VAL A 36 -11.04 14.59 -12.01
CA VAL A 36 -9.90 13.66 -12.13
C VAL A 36 -8.98 13.77 -10.90
N ASP A 37 -8.66 14.99 -10.46
CA ASP A 37 -7.82 15.23 -9.29
C ASP A 37 -8.46 14.70 -8.00
N LYS A 38 -9.77 14.92 -7.86
CA LYS A 38 -10.56 14.39 -6.73
C LYS A 38 -10.57 12.86 -6.72
N TYR A 39 -10.74 12.22 -7.88
CA TYR A 39 -10.67 10.77 -8.01
C TYR A 39 -9.30 10.23 -7.57
N PHE A 40 -8.20 10.85 -8.02
CA PHE A 40 -6.86 10.44 -7.63
C PHE A 40 -6.58 10.67 -6.14
N ALA A 41 -7.03 11.79 -5.56
CA ALA A 41 -6.87 12.08 -4.14
C ALA A 41 -7.61 11.07 -3.24
N GLU A 42 -8.87 10.76 -3.58
CA GLU A 42 -9.67 9.76 -2.87
C GLU A 42 -9.01 8.37 -2.93
N LYS A 43 -8.59 7.96 -4.13
CA LYS A 43 -7.90 6.68 -4.31
C LYS A 43 -6.56 6.61 -3.58
N LYS A 44 -5.78 7.71 -3.58
CA LYS A 44 -4.53 7.82 -2.80
C LYS A 44 -4.81 7.67 -1.30
N SER A 45 -5.85 8.32 -0.78
CA SER A 45 -6.21 8.22 0.64
C SER A 45 -6.63 6.80 1.06
N ALA A 46 -7.44 6.12 0.23
CA ALA A 46 -7.84 4.73 0.49
C ALA A 46 -6.62 3.79 0.51
N PHE A 47 -5.69 3.95 -0.42
CA PHE A 47 -4.46 3.14 -0.44
C PHE A 47 -3.56 3.43 0.78
N ILE A 48 -3.44 4.70 1.20
CA ILE A 48 -2.68 5.07 2.40
C ILE A 48 -3.32 4.48 3.66
N GLU A 49 -4.64 4.45 3.74
CA GLU A 49 -5.37 3.85 4.86
C GLU A 49 -5.13 2.34 4.93
N GLU A 50 -5.21 1.64 3.80
CA GLU A 50 -4.87 0.23 3.69
C GLU A 50 -3.41 -0.02 4.12
N ALA A 51 -2.46 0.77 3.62
CA ALA A 51 -1.05 0.69 3.98
C ALA A 51 -0.80 0.88 5.49
N LYS A 52 -1.51 1.81 6.13
CA LYS A 52 -1.47 2.01 7.59
C LYS A 52 -2.03 0.80 8.34
N SER A 53 -3.12 0.22 7.84
CA SER A 53 -3.73 -0.97 8.48
C SER A 53 -2.78 -2.18 8.45
N LEU A 54 -2.06 -2.37 7.33
CA LEU A 54 -1.03 -3.41 7.19
C LEU A 54 0.15 -3.15 8.15
N ALA A 55 0.59 -1.89 8.25
CA ALA A 55 1.64 -1.49 9.18
C ALA A 55 1.26 -1.77 10.64
N ASP A 56 0.03 -1.46 11.05
CA ASP A 56 -0.47 -1.74 12.39
C ASP A 56 -0.50 -3.25 12.69
N SER A 57 -0.84 -4.09 11.70
CA SER A 57 -0.82 -5.55 11.85
C SER A 57 0.60 -6.10 12.09
N GLU A 58 1.59 -5.60 11.35
CA GLU A 58 3.00 -5.97 11.51
C GLU A 58 3.55 -5.49 12.86
N MET A 59 3.16 -4.29 13.30
CA MET A 59 3.50 -3.77 14.63
C MET A 59 2.95 -4.68 15.73
N LYS A 60 1.66 -5.08 15.66
CA LYS A 60 1.05 -6.00 16.64
C LYS A 60 1.81 -7.33 16.70
N GLN A 61 2.14 -7.92 15.56
CA GLN A 61 2.93 -9.16 15.51
C GLN A 61 4.33 -8.97 16.14
N GLY A 62 5.00 -7.84 15.87
CA GLY A 62 6.28 -7.51 16.48
C GLY A 62 6.22 -7.40 18.01
N ILE A 63 5.19 -6.72 18.54
CA ILE A 63 4.93 -6.61 19.98
C ILE A 63 4.71 -7.98 20.60
N ILE A 64 3.88 -8.82 19.98
CA ILE A 64 3.59 -10.17 20.47
C ILE A 64 4.87 -10.99 20.60
N TRP A 65 5.70 -11.01 19.55
CA TRP A 65 6.98 -11.72 19.58
C TRP A 65 7.92 -11.21 20.67
N PHE A 66 8.02 -9.90 20.83
CA PHE A 66 8.87 -9.28 21.85
C PHE A 66 8.40 -9.62 23.27
N VAL A 67 7.11 -9.46 23.54
CA VAL A 67 6.52 -9.72 24.87
C VAL A 67 6.64 -11.19 25.23
N ILE A 68 6.35 -12.12 24.31
CA ILE A 68 6.52 -13.56 24.55
C ILE A 68 7.97 -13.89 24.90
N ALA A 69 8.92 -13.38 24.12
CA ALA A 69 10.34 -13.62 24.37
C ALA A 69 10.81 -13.04 25.71
N LEU A 70 10.29 -11.87 26.09
CA LEU A 70 10.57 -11.21 27.36
C LEU A 70 10.01 -12.01 28.53
N VAL A 71 8.76 -12.48 28.45
CA VAL A 71 8.11 -13.28 29.49
C VAL A 71 8.85 -14.61 29.70
N ILE A 72 9.23 -15.32 28.64
CA ILE A 72 9.97 -16.58 28.76
C ILE A 72 11.35 -16.34 29.38
N THR A 73 12.06 -15.31 28.90
CA THR A 73 13.38 -14.97 29.41
C THR A 73 13.32 -14.58 30.90
N PHE A 74 12.40 -13.67 31.26
CA PHE A 74 12.23 -13.21 32.63
C PHE A 74 11.78 -14.34 33.55
N GLY A 75 10.84 -15.18 33.10
CA GLY A 75 10.45 -16.39 33.81
C GLY A 75 11.65 -17.30 34.05
N SER A 76 12.47 -17.56 33.03
CA SER A 76 13.67 -18.39 33.18
C SER A 76 14.61 -17.84 34.26
N TYR A 77 14.76 -16.52 34.39
CA TYR A 77 15.54 -15.93 35.48
C TYR A 77 14.92 -16.18 36.86
N LEU A 78 13.60 -16.01 36.99
CA LEU A 78 12.92 -16.19 38.27
C LEU A 78 12.92 -17.64 38.77
N PHE A 79 12.90 -18.61 37.85
CA PHE A 79 12.86 -20.04 38.20
C PHE A 79 14.24 -20.68 38.40
N THR A 80 15.34 -19.95 38.17
CA THR A 80 16.69 -20.51 38.26
C THR A 80 17.27 -20.30 39.67
N SER A 81 17.65 -21.40 40.33
CA SER A 81 18.39 -21.39 41.60
C SER A 81 19.87 -21.02 41.39
N GLU A 82 20.58 -20.63 42.46
CA GLU A 82 22.01 -20.27 42.39
C GLU A 82 22.84 -21.33 41.64
N GLY A 83 23.53 -20.90 40.58
CA GLY A 83 24.36 -21.76 39.73
C GLY A 83 23.61 -22.50 38.61
N GLY A 84 22.31 -22.28 38.43
CA GLY A 84 21.55 -22.90 37.33
C GLY A 84 21.71 -22.20 35.97
N THR A 85 21.24 -22.86 34.92
CA THR A 85 21.27 -22.36 33.54
C THR A 85 19.95 -21.67 33.19
N TYR A 86 20.01 -20.47 32.62
CA TYR A 86 18.84 -19.74 32.12
C TYR A 86 18.84 -19.64 30.60
N TYR A 87 17.66 -19.46 30.01
CA TYR A 87 17.47 -19.31 28.57
C TYR A 87 17.16 -17.85 28.22
N VAL A 88 17.87 -17.32 27.23
CA VAL A 88 17.64 -15.96 26.73
C VAL A 88 17.30 -15.96 25.26
N PHE A 89 16.10 -15.48 24.93
CA PHE A 89 15.57 -15.50 23.57
C PHE A 89 15.88 -14.20 22.81
N TRP A 90 17.17 -13.84 22.71
CA TRP A 90 17.63 -12.63 22.01
C TRP A 90 17.15 -12.56 20.56
N GLY A 91 17.15 -13.68 19.83
CA GLY A 91 16.70 -13.71 18.44
C GLY A 91 15.24 -13.31 18.29
N ALA A 92 14.35 -13.81 19.16
CA ALA A 92 12.93 -13.46 19.15
C ALA A 92 12.70 -12.00 19.58
N MET A 93 13.48 -11.50 20.56
CA MET A 93 13.42 -10.09 20.96
C MET A 93 13.86 -9.16 19.81
N ILE A 94 15.00 -9.44 19.18
CA ILE A 94 15.52 -8.65 18.05
C ILE A 94 14.54 -8.69 16.87
N TYR A 95 13.98 -9.86 16.56
CA TYR A 95 13.01 -10.01 15.49
C TYR A 95 11.72 -9.22 15.76
N GLY A 96 11.20 -9.27 16.99
CA GLY A 96 10.05 -8.48 17.42
C GLY A 96 10.30 -6.98 17.29
N ILE A 97 11.46 -6.50 17.76
CA ILE A 97 11.89 -5.10 17.65
C ILE A 97 12.03 -4.68 16.18
N TYR A 98 12.66 -5.51 15.34
CA TYR A 98 12.82 -5.24 13.92
C TYR A 98 11.47 -5.04 13.23
N ARG A 99 10.49 -5.93 13.49
CA ARG A 99 9.12 -5.79 12.95
C ARG A 99 8.41 -4.54 13.46
N LEU A 100 8.58 -4.23 14.74
CA LEU A 100 8.05 -3.02 15.35
C LEU A 100 8.59 -1.76 14.67
N ILE A 101 9.91 -1.66 14.49
CA ILE A 101 10.56 -0.53 13.83
C ILE A 101 10.10 -0.43 12.37
N ARG A 102 10.03 -1.56 11.65
CA ARG A 102 9.57 -1.60 10.27
C ARG A 102 8.13 -1.12 10.12
N GLY A 103 7.22 -1.62 10.95
CA GLY A 103 5.82 -1.18 10.95
C GLY A 103 5.67 0.29 11.33
N PHE A 104 6.43 0.75 12.33
CA PHE A 104 6.45 2.16 12.72
C PHE A 104 6.98 3.07 11.60
N TRP A 105 8.03 2.66 10.89
CA TRP A 105 8.59 3.40 9.77
C TRP A 105 7.57 3.56 8.63
N TYR A 106 6.80 2.50 8.32
CA TYR A 106 5.72 2.58 7.33
C TYR A 106 4.56 3.47 7.78
N LYS A 107 4.28 3.52 9.08
CA LYS A 107 3.25 4.41 9.63
C LYS A 107 3.63 5.88 9.54
N LEU A 108 4.90 6.20 9.77
CA LEU A 108 5.44 7.57 9.64
C LEU A 108 5.60 8.01 8.19
N ASN A 109 5.94 7.09 7.28
CA ASN A 109 6.15 7.40 5.88
C ASN A 109 5.40 6.43 4.94
N PRO A 110 4.06 6.56 4.83
CA PRO A 110 3.25 5.68 3.98
C PRO A 110 3.56 5.85 2.49
N GLU A 111 4.13 6.99 2.06
CA GLU A 111 4.52 7.20 0.67
C GLU A 111 5.64 6.26 0.22
N SER A 112 6.48 5.79 1.14
CA SER A 112 7.49 4.77 0.83
C SER A 112 6.87 3.45 0.32
N LEU A 113 5.66 3.11 0.77
CA LEU A 113 4.94 1.92 0.32
C LEU A 113 4.37 2.11 -1.08
N LEU A 114 3.82 3.29 -1.37
CA LEU A 114 3.39 3.67 -2.72
C LEU A 114 4.55 3.58 -3.71
N GLN A 115 5.69 4.18 -3.38
CA GLN A 115 6.89 4.14 -4.23
C GLN A 115 7.42 2.71 -4.42
N LYS A 116 7.31 1.86 -3.39
CA LYS A 116 7.72 0.46 -3.48
C LYS A 116 6.79 -0.34 -4.40
N ALA A 117 5.48 -0.17 -4.27
CA ALA A 117 4.49 -0.80 -5.12
C ALA A 117 4.63 -0.38 -6.59
N GLU A 118 4.89 0.92 -6.86
CA GLU A 118 5.18 1.41 -8.22
C GLU A 118 6.44 0.78 -8.81
N LYS A 119 7.50 0.62 -8.01
CA LYS A 119 8.74 -0.03 -8.45
C LYS A 119 8.54 -1.51 -8.75
N GLU A 120 7.77 -2.21 -7.91
CA GLU A 120 7.43 -3.62 -8.13
C GLU A 120 6.58 -3.79 -9.40
N ALA A 121 5.54 -2.96 -9.60
CA ALA A 121 4.71 -2.98 -10.80
C ALA A 121 5.48 -2.65 -12.11
N LYS A 122 6.56 -1.86 -12.02
CA LYS A 122 7.46 -1.60 -13.16
C LYS A 122 8.42 -2.74 -13.45
N LYS A 123 8.71 -3.60 -12.47
CA LYS A 123 9.61 -4.75 -12.64
C LYS A 123 8.91 -5.91 -13.37
N ASP A 124 7.59 -5.94 -13.29
CA ASP A 124 6.74 -6.96 -13.91
C ASP A 124 6.30 -6.62 -15.36
N LYS A 125 6.74 -5.48 -15.89
CA LYS A 125 6.52 -5.04 -17.29
C LYS A 125 7.79 -5.19 -18.12
#